data_AF-A0A2M8HB75-F1
#
_entry.id   AF-A0A2M8HB75-F1
#
_cell.length_a   1.000
_cell.length_b   1.000
_cell.length_c   1.000
_cell.angle_alpha   90.00
_cell.angle_beta   90.00
_cell.angle_gamma   90.00
#
_symmetry.space_group_name_H-M   'P 1'
#
loop_
_entity.id
_entity.type
_entity.pdbx_description
1 polymer ?
#
loop_
_entity_poly.entity_id
_entity_poly.type
_entity_poly.pdbx_seq_one_letter_code
_entity_poly.pdbx_strand_id
1 'polypeptide(L)'
;MRRRYWVLALAIVPLVLLNLIWQDEPVASTRTEASQGSASPQQAMSAPSKPISADAPSSVATSSQTPAQAPAPSWRALPQEAEERLASEIQESDQPLDERLENLRTVEGQWPSEGESLTLLQGRYAEALEQLASESEQLTLTERLAALTQLQDAWATQYPDLAAELFNPDARLLQARQLWGDEELETLARHFLPAERAEASLGFAKARQQQLDQRGRYQQQLAELEQQLVASQGDMDSVRWQQHREEVLGQFRRDFFAQEQTSP
;
A
#
# COMPACT_ATOMS: atom_id res chain seq x y z
N MET A 1 14.25 -23.89 -15.67
CA MET A 1 14.75 -23.55 -14.33
C MET A 1 13.55 -23.22 -13.46
N ARG A 2 13.16 -24.14 -12.59
CA ARG A 2 12.03 -24.03 -11.64
C ARG A 2 12.55 -23.45 -10.33
N ARG A 3 11.67 -22.74 -9.59
CA ARG A 3 11.76 -22.24 -8.19
C ARG A 3 11.84 -20.70 -8.06
N ARG A 4 10.73 -20.00 -8.27
CA ARG A 4 10.47 -18.66 -7.68
C ARG A 4 9.01 -18.39 -7.27
N TYR A 5 8.11 -19.39 -7.32
CA TYR A 5 6.67 -19.16 -7.05
C TYR A 5 6.23 -19.44 -5.61
N TRP A 6 7.14 -19.67 -4.67
CA TRP A 6 6.78 -20.06 -3.30
C TRP A 6 6.77 -18.89 -2.28
N VAL A 7 6.99 -17.65 -2.70
CA VAL A 7 7.00 -16.49 -1.79
C VAL A 7 5.77 -15.58 -1.98
N LEU A 8 5.01 -15.73 -3.06
CA LEU A 8 3.83 -14.89 -3.31
C LEU A 8 2.63 -15.19 -2.40
N ALA A 9 2.57 -16.38 -1.80
CA ALA A 9 1.48 -16.77 -0.91
C ALA A 9 1.58 -16.18 0.52
N LEU A 10 2.72 -15.60 0.92
CA LEU A 10 2.94 -15.14 2.29
C LEU A 10 2.93 -13.61 2.47
N ALA A 11 2.82 -12.82 1.40
CA ALA A 11 2.96 -11.37 1.45
C ALA A 11 1.66 -10.59 1.18
N ILE A 12 0.54 -11.27 0.90
CA ILE A 12 -0.73 -10.60 0.58
C ILE A 12 -1.49 -10.20 1.85
N VAL A 13 -1.33 -10.94 2.96
CA VAL A 13 -2.07 -10.69 4.21
C VAL A 13 -1.52 -9.48 5.02
N PRO A 14 -0.20 -9.26 5.18
CA PRO A 14 0.26 -8.14 6.03
C PRO A 14 0.28 -6.77 5.33
N LEU A 15 0.25 -6.71 3.99
CA LEU A 15 0.40 -5.43 3.27
C LEU A 15 -0.92 -4.67 3.09
N VAL A 16 -2.06 -5.35 3.17
CA VAL A 16 -3.38 -4.68 3.21
C VAL A 16 -3.71 -4.16 4.61
N LEU A 17 -3.27 -4.85 5.67
CA LEU A 17 -3.35 -4.34 7.05
C LEU A 17 -2.55 -3.03 7.23
N LEU A 18 -1.43 -2.86 6.52
CA LEU A 18 -0.65 -1.62 6.60
C LEU A 18 -1.28 -0.41 5.88
N ASN A 19 -2.11 -0.63 4.85
CA ASN A 19 -2.80 0.49 4.17
C ASN A 19 -4.03 0.99 4.94
N LEU A 20 -4.61 0.19 5.84
CA LEU A 20 -5.75 0.59 6.68
C LEU A 20 -5.32 1.19 8.03
N ILE A 21 -4.19 0.77 8.61
CA ILE A 21 -3.70 1.30 9.91
C ILE A 21 -3.11 2.72 9.79
N TRP A 22 -2.78 3.19 8.58
CA TRP A 22 -2.23 4.55 8.37
C TRP A 22 -3.30 5.66 8.22
N GLN A 23 -4.60 5.34 8.32
CA GLN A 23 -5.67 6.36 8.29
C GLN A 23 -6.16 6.83 9.67
N ASP A 24 -5.75 6.20 10.76
CA ASP A 24 -6.07 6.65 12.13
C ASP A 24 -4.85 7.33 12.79
N GLU A 25 -4.37 8.42 12.18
CA GLU A 25 -3.69 9.46 12.95
C GLU A 25 -4.78 10.42 13.46
N PRO A 26 -5.09 10.46 14.76
CA PRO A 26 -5.98 11.48 15.28
C PRO A 26 -5.29 12.83 15.09
N VAL A 27 -5.85 13.64 14.19
CA VAL A 27 -5.55 15.07 14.05
C VAL A 27 -5.50 15.64 15.46
N ALA A 28 -4.29 16.00 15.89
CA ALA A 28 -4.05 16.70 17.13
C ALA A 28 -4.84 18.00 17.08
N SER A 29 -6.07 17.95 17.57
CA SER A 29 -6.84 19.13 17.92
C SER A 29 -6.03 19.82 18.99
N THR A 30 -5.39 20.93 18.62
CA THR A 30 -4.83 21.89 19.55
C THR A 30 -5.98 22.47 20.37
N ARG A 31 -6.39 21.72 21.41
CA ARG A 31 -7.24 22.18 22.48
C ARG A 31 -6.32 22.66 23.59
N THR A 32 -6.02 23.95 23.54
CA THR A 32 -5.37 24.67 24.64
C THR A 32 -6.35 24.76 25.80
N GLU A 33 -6.28 23.83 26.75
CA GLU A 33 -6.93 23.99 28.06
C GLU A 33 -5.95 23.59 29.17
N ALA A 34 -5.42 24.62 29.85
CA ALA A 34 -4.95 24.51 31.22
C ALA A 34 -5.23 25.83 31.96
N SER A 35 -6.48 25.93 32.42
CA SER A 35 -6.91 26.24 33.79
C SER A 35 -6.44 27.50 34.55
N GLN A 36 -7.48 28.14 35.12
CA GLN A 36 -7.60 28.85 36.41
C GLN A 36 -7.38 30.36 36.47
N GLY A 37 -8.45 31.08 36.85
CA GLY A 37 -8.35 32.36 37.55
C GLY A 37 -9.50 33.35 37.37
N SER A 38 -10.59 33.15 38.12
CA SER A 38 -11.45 34.20 38.72
C SER A 38 -12.40 35.08 37.88
N ALA A 39 -13.58 35.28 38.50
CA ALA A 39 -14.55 36.39 38.40
C ALA A 39 -15.65 36.35 37.30
N SER A 40 -16.86 35.96 37.72
CA SER A 40 -18.15 36.59 37.30
C SER A 40 -18.22 38.04 37.86
N PRO A 41 -19.25 38.89 37.59
CA PRO A 41 -20.48 38.72 36.77
C PRO A 41 -20.86 39.96 35.91
N GLN A 42 -21.92 39.87 35.06
CA GLN A 42 -22.99 40.89 34.84
C GLN A 42 -23.82 40.51 33.58
N GLN A 43 -25.11 40.14 33.71
CA GLN A 43 -26.32 41.00 33.64
C GLN A 43 -26.45 41.74 32.27
N ALA A 44 -27.56 41.75 31.54
CA ALA A 44 -28.98 41.69 31.89
C ALA A 44 -29.84 41.23 30.68
N MET A 45 -30.83 40.34 30.88
CA MET A 45 -32.29 40.58 30.77
C MET A 45 -32.77 41.59 29.72
N SER A 46 -33.67 41.17 28.81
CA SER A 46 -35.11 41.54 28.81
C SER A 46 -35.86 41.05 27.56
N ALA A 47 -36.98 40.35 27.77
CA ALA A 47 -38.07 40.13 26.82
C ALA A 47 -39.13 41.26 27.00
N PRO A 48 -40.37 41.16 26.47
CA PRO A 48 -40.89 40.92 25.10
C PRO A 48 -41.82 42.09 24.65
N SER A 49 -42.30 42.11 23.40
CA SER A 49 -43.59 42.77 23.03
C SER A 49 -44.10 42.32 21.64
N LYS A 50 -45.28 41.68 21.64
CA LYS A 50 -46.26 41.57 20.53
C LYS A 50 -47.16 42.85 20.54
N PRO A 51 -48.04 43.19 19.57
CA PRO A 51 -48.93 42.25 18.84
C PRO A 51 -49.47 42.62 17.42
N ILE A 52 -50.18 41.64 16.83
CA ILE A 52 -51.40 41.69 15.97
C ILE A 52 -51.33 41.75 14.41
N SER A 53 -51.84 40.64 13.84
CA SER A 53 -52.70 40.36 12.66
C SER A 53 -52.38 40.85 11.24
N ALA A 54 -52.30 39.91 10.28
CA ALA A 54 -53.41 39.57 9.37
C ALA A 54 -53.09 38.35 8.47
N ASP A 55 -54.15 37.62 8.10
CA ASP A 55 -54.24 36.42 7.26
C ASP A 55 -53.58 36.48 5.88
N ALA A 56 -52.97 35.37 5.46
CA ALA A 56 -53.32 34.64 4.22
C ALA A 56 -52.43 33.37 4.08
N PRO A 57 -52.99 32.19 3.71
CA PRO A 57 -52.22 30.98 3.53
C PRO A 57 -51.59 30.97 2.13
N SER A 58 -50.28 30.78 2.06
CA SER A 58 -49.63 30.38 0.81
C SER A 58 -48.80 29.15 1.10
N SER A 59 -49.31 28.03 0.58
CA SER A 59 -48.64 26.75 0.51
C SER A 59 -47.25 26.92 -0.09
N VAL A 60 -46.22 26.90 0.75
CA VAL A 60 -44.88 26.54 0.31
C VAL A 60 -44.79 25.04 0.51
N ALA A 61 -44.88 24.31 -0.60
CA ALA A 61 -44.44 22.93 -0.64
C ALA A 61 -42.97 22.94 -0.21
N THR A 62 -42.71 22.54 1.04
CA THR A 62 -41.38 22.15 1.47
C THR A 62 -41.03 20.93 0.64
N SER A 63 -40.26 21.14 -0.43
CA SER A 63 -39.53 20.06 -1.07
C SER A 63 -38.60 19.52 0.01
N SER A 64 -39.02 18.45 0.67
CA SER A 64 -38.14 17.59 1.44
C SER A 64 -37.10 17.07 0.46
N GLN A 65 -35.97 17.78 0.34
CA GLN A 65 -34.77 17.20 -0.19
C GLN A 65 -34.34 16.16 0.84
N THR A 66 -34.85 14.95 0.68
CA THR A 66 -34.21 13.76 1.23
C THR A 66 -32.74 13.86 0.81
N PRO A 67 -31.77 13.84 1.74
CA PRO A 67 -30.38 13.71 1.34
C PRO A 67 -30.32 12.46 0.48
N ALA A 68 -29.75 12.59 -0.72
CA ALA A 68 -29.52 11.45 -1.61
C ALA A 68 -28.81 10.37 -0.79
N GLN A 69 -29.57 9.34 -0.44
CA GLN A 69 -29.08 8.23 0.36
C GLN A 69 -28.02 7.58 -0.51
N ALA A 70 -26.75 7.67 -0.09
CA ALA A 70 -25.67 6.98 -0.78
C ALA A 70 -26.09 5.51 -0.93
N PRO A 71 -25.89 4.88 -2.11
CA PRO A 71 -26.22 3.48 -2.28
C PRO A 71 -25.55 2.67 -1.17
N ALA A 72 -26.28 1.70 -0.61
CA ALA A 72 -25.73 0.84 0.42
C ALA A 72 -24.45 0.16 -0.12
N PRO A 73 -23.38 0.08 0.69
CA PRO A 73 -22.13 -0.53 0.25
C PRO A 73 -22.37 -1.99 -0.14
N SER A 74 -21.66 -2.44 -1.16
CA SER A 74 -21.74 -3.80 -1.71
C SER A 74 -21.09 -4.85 -0.80
N TRP A 75 -20.31 -4.37 0.18
CA TRP A 75 -19.60 -5.12 1.20
C TRP A 75 -19.97 -4.65 2.61
N ARG A 76 -19.67 -5.47 3.62
CA ARG A 76 -19.82 -5.08 5.04
C ARG A 76 -18.58 -5.38 5.87
N ALA A 77 -18.39 -4.57 6.90
CA ALA A 77 -17.45 -4.86 7.97
C ALA A 77 -17.95 -6.05 8.80
N LEU A 78 -17.06 -6.99 9.07
CA LEU A 78 -17.35 -8.13 9.94
C LEU A 78 -17.41 -7.67 11.40
N PRO A 79 -18.18 -8.35 12.28
CA PRO A 79 -18.06 -8.11 13.71
C PRO A 79 -16.66 -8.53 14.19
N GLN A 80 -16.10 -7.83 15.18
CA GLN A 80 -14.74 -8.09 15.71
C GLN A 80 -14.52 -9.56 16.11
N GLU A 81 -15.53 -10.23 16.67
CA GLU A 81 -15.46 -11.65 17.01
C GLU A 81 -15.25 -12.56 15.79
N ALA A 82 -15.83 -12.18 14.64
CA ALA A 82 -15.59 -12.88 13.38
C ALA A 82 -14.20 -12.56 12.85
N GLU A 83 -13.75 -11.29 12.90
CA GLU A 83 -12.40 -10.92 12.49
C GLU A 83 -11.32 -11.66 13.29
N GLU A 84 -11.45 -11.76 14.62
CA GLU A 84 -10.52 -12.49 15.48
C GLU A 84 -10.51 -14.00 15.16
N ARG A 85 -11.69 -14.57 14.88
CA ARG A 85 -11.81 -15.97 14.48
C ARG A 85 -11.16 -16.23 13.13
N LEU A 86 -11.37 -15.33 12.16
CA LEU A 86 -10.77 -15.40 10.84
C LEU A 86 -9.25 -15.20 10.90
N ALA A 87 -8.77 -14.24 11.69
CA ALA A 87 -7.34 -14.01 11.87
C ALA A 87 -6.65 -15.23 12.51
N SER A 88 -7.30 -15.86 13.48
CA SER A 88 -6.82 -17.10 14.10
C SER A 88 -6.74 -18.26 13.10
N GLU A 89 -7.80 -18.47 12.29
CA GLU A 89 -7.80 -19.52 11.26
C GLU A 89 -6.78 -19.26 10.15
N ILE A 90 -6.61 -18.01 9.70
CA ILE A 90 -5.61 -17.65 8.68
C ILE A 90 -4.18 -17.83 9.21
N GLN A 91 -3.94 -17.55 10.49
CA GLN A 91 -2.61 -17.64 11.10
C GLN A 91 -2.22 -19.07 11.47
N GLU A 92 -3.19 -19.94 11.77
CA GLU A 92 -2.97 -21.36 12.07
C GLU A 92 -2.99 -22.27 10.83
N SER A 93 -3.45 -21.78 9.68
CA SER A 93 -3.67 -22.60 8.49
C SER A 93 -2.59 -22.47 7.42
N ASP A 94 -1.89 -23.58 7.18
CA ASP A 94 -1.02 -23.81 6.01
C ASP A 94 -1.82 -24.27 4.76
N GLN A 95 -3.16 -24.18 4.79
CA GLN A 95 -4.02 -24.66 3.71
C GLN A 95 -3.92 -23.79 2.44
N PRO A 96 -4.17 -24.38 1.25
CA PRO A 96 -4.23 -23.63 0.00
C PRO A 96 -5.39 -22.61 0.02
N LEU A 97 -5.32 -21.62 -0.88
CA LEU A 97 -6.24 -20.46 -0.87
C LEU A 97 -7.71 -20.85 -1.06
N ASP A 98 -7.98 -21.82 -1.92
CA ASP A 98 -9.31 -22.36 -2.20
C ASP A 98 -9.95 -22.99 -0.96
N GLU A 99 -9.21 -23.83 -0.23
CA GLU A 99 -9.68 -24.42 1.03
C GLU A 99 -9.93 -23.35 2.10
N ARG A 100 -9.05 -22.33 2.18
CA ARG A 100 -9.26 -21.19 3.09
C ARG A 100 -10.52 -20.42 2.74
N LEU A 101 -10.80 -20.18 1.45
CA LEU A 101 -12.01 -19.47 1.03
C LEU A 101 -13.30 -20.21 1.37
N GLU A 102 -13.31 -21.54 1.25
CA GLU A 102 -14.48 -22.35 1.62
C GLU A 102 -14.72 -22.35 3.14
N ASN A 103 -13.64 -22.36 3.94
CA ASN A 103 -13.72 -22.20 5.39
C ASN A 103 -14.26 -20.80 5.76
N LEU A 104 -13.71 -19.73 5.16
CA LEU A 104 -14.18 -18.36 5.34
C LEU A 104 -15.68 -18.25 5.03
N ARG A 105 -16.12 -18.84 3.91
CA ARG A 105 -17.53 -18.87 3.52
C ARG A 105 -18.41 -19.59 4.53
N THR A 106 -17.90 -20.68 5.12
CA THR A 106 -18.60 -21.43 6.17
C THR A 106 -18.75 -20.61 7.45
N VAL A 107 -17.71 -19.87 7.86
CA VAL A 107 -17.74 -18.99 9.04
C VAL A 107 -18.68 -17.80 8.81
N GLU A 108 -18.63 -17.18 7.63
CA GLU A 108 -19.52 -16.08 7.27
C GLU A 108 -20.98 -16.50 7.16
N GLY A 109 -21.26 -17.70 6.65
CA GLY A 109 -22.61 -18.26 6.58
C GLY A 109 -23.29 -18.48 7.93
N GLN A 110 -22.54 -18.45 9.04
CA GLN A 110 -23.09 -18.50 10.39
C GLN A 110 -23.66 -17.16 10.87
N TRP A 111 -23.36 -16.06 10.16
CA TRP A 111 -23.82 -14.72 10.50
C TRP A 111 -25.02 -14.30 9.63
N PRO A 112 -26.11 -13.79 10.24
CA PRO A 112 -27.34 -13.46 9.51
C PRO A 112 -27.27 -12.10 8.81
N SER A 113 -26.21 -11.84 8.03
CA SER A 113 -26.00 -10.58 7.33
C SER A 113 -26.27 -10.65 5.83
N GLU A 114 -26.95 -9.63 5.30
CA GLU A 114 -27.10 -9.39 3.87
C GLU A 114 -25.86 -8.64 3.35
N GLY A 115 -24.93 -9.36 2.71
CA GLY A 115 -23.73 -8.81 2.08
C GLY A 115 -22.52 -9.72 2.21
N GLU A 116 -21.63 -9.70 1.21
CA GLU A 116 -20.33 -10.38 1.26
C GLU A 116 -19.37 -9.58 2.17
N SER A 117 -18.53 -10.26 2.95
CA SER A 117 -17.51 -9.55 3.72
C SER A 117 -16.39 -9.03 2.81
N LEU A 118 -15.71 -7.98 3.26
CA LEU A 118 -14.51 -7.51 2.56
C LEU A 118 -13.40 -8.58 2.49
N THR A 119 -13.31 -9.44 3.51
CA THR A 119 -12.29 -10.51 3.57
C THR A 119 -12.55 -11.59 2.51
N LEU A 120 -13.79 -12.06 2.39
CA LEU A 120 -14.18 -13.04 1.38
C LEU A 120 -14.03 -12.46 -0.03
N LEU A 121 -14.40 -11.20 -0.20
CA LEU A 121 -14.23 -10.46 -1.45
C LEU A 121 -12.75 -10.40 -1.87
N GLN A 122 -11.87 -10.01 -0.95
CA GLN A 122 -10.42 -9.94 -1.19
C GLN A 122 -9.84 -11.32 -1.51
N GLY A 123 -10.29 -12.35 -0.82
CA GLY A 123 -9.87 -13.73 -1.08
C GLY A 123 -10.24 -14.22 -2.47
N ARG A 124 -11.49 -13.99 -2.90
CA ARG A 124 -11.95 -14.34 -4.26
C ARG A 124 -11.22 -13.55 -5.34
N TYR A 125 -10.87 -12.30 -5.06
CA TYR A 125 -10.06 -11.51 -5.98
C TYR A 125 -8.64 -12.09 -6.10
N ALA A 126 -8.03 -12.48 -4.98
CA ALA A 126 -6.72 -13.13 -4.97
C ALA A 126 -6.74 -14.47 -5.73
N GLU A 127 -7.79 -15.27 -5.58
CA GLU A 127 -7.98 -16.51 -6.35
C GLU A 127 -8.08 -16.23 -7.86
N ALA A 128 -8.85 -15.21 -8.25
CA ALA A 128 -8.95 -14.81 -9.66
C ALA A 128 -7.60 -14.31 -10.22
N LEU A 129 -6.79 -13.62 -9.42
CA LEU A 129 -5.45 -13.20 -9.79
C LEU A 129 -4.48 -14.38 -9.92
N GLU A 130 -4.57 -15.40 -9.06
CA GLU A 130 -3.77 -16.62 -9.14
C GLU A 130 -4.12 -17.42 -10.40
N GLN A 131 -5.42 -17.56 -10.69
CA GLN A 131 -5.89 -18.18 -11.92
C GLN A 131 -5.39 -17.42 -13.15
N LEU A 132 -5.51 -16.09 -13.15
CA LEU A 132 -4.99 -15.25 -14.22
C LEU A 132 -3.48 -15.44 -14.40
N ALA A 133 -2.71 -15.48 -13.30
CA ALA A 133 -1.26 -15.69 -13.36
C ALA A 133 -0.92 -17.01 -14.05
N SER A 134 -1.59 -18.09 -13.66
CA SER A 134 -1.44 -19.43 -14.24
C SER A 134 -1.80 -19.48 -15.73
N GLU A 135 -2.94 -18.90 -16.11
CA GLU A 135 -3.39 -18.83 -17.51
C GLU A 135 -2.48 -17.95 -18.37
N SER A 136 -1.89 -16.92 -17.76
CA SER A 136 -1.06 -15.92 -18.43
C SER A 136 0.37 -16.38 -18.74
N GLU A 137 0.81 -17.54 -18.23
CA GLU A 137 2.21 -17.99 -18.36
C GLU A 137 2.70 -18.06 -19.82
N GLN A 138 1.81 -18.43 -20.74
CA GLN A 138 2.12 -18.59 -22.18
C GLN A 138 1.79 -17.35 -23.02
N LEU A 139 1.11 -16.37 -22.43
CA LEU A 139 0.67 -15.17 -23.13
C LEU A 139 1.81 -14.16 -23.29
N THR A 140 1.73 -13.32 -24.33
CA THR A 140 2.58 -12.14 -24.48
C THR A 140 2.24 -11.08 -23.44
N LEU A 141 3.19 -10.21 -23.08
CA LEU A 141 2.96 -9.16 -22.07
C LEU A 141 1.70 -8.32 -22.34
N THR A 142 1.46 -7.94 -23.60
CA THR A 142 0.27 -7.17 -24.00
C THR A 142 -1.02 -7.94 -23.72
N GLU A 143 -1.07 -9.23 -24.02
CA GLU A 143 -2.23 -10.07 -23.74
C GLU A 143 -2.45 -10.24 -22.23
N ARG A 144 -1.37 -10.40 -21.46
CA ARG A 144 -1.45 -10.44 -19.99
C ARG A 144 -2.04 -9.15 -19.42
N LEU A 145 -1.58 -8.00 -19.91
CA LEU A 145 -2.08 -6.69 -19.49
C LEU A 145 -3.54 -6.49 -19.87
N ALA A 146 -3.94 -6.90 -21.07
CA ALA A 146 -5.33 -6.84 -21.50
C ALA A 146 -6.23 -7.72 -20.60
N ALA A 147 -5.81 -8.94 -20.29
CA ALA A 147 -6.55 -9.86 -19.43
C ALA A 147 -6.67 -9.34 -17.99
N LEU A 148 -5.58 -8.80 -17.42
CA LEU A 148 -5.62 -8.16 -16.08
C LEU A 148 -6.54 -6.93 -16.06
N THR A 149 -6.45 -6.08 -17.09
CA THR A 149 -7.31 -4.89 -17.19
C THR A 149 -8.78 -5.29 -17.27
N GLN A 150 -9.10 -6.31 -18.08
CA GLN A 150 -10.46 -6.83 -18.21
C GLN A 150 -10.98 -7.40 -16.88
N LEU A 151 -10.17 -8.15 -16.15
CA LEU A 151 -10.52 -8.65 -14.82
C LEU A 151 -10.81 -7.48 -13.85
N GLN A 152 -9.90 -6.51 -13.77
CA GLN A 152 -10.05 -5.34 -12.90
C GLN A 152 -11.27 -4.50 -13.26
N ASP A 153 -11.58 -4.31 -14.54
CA ASP A 153 -12.76 -3.56 -14.98
C ASP A 153 -14.07 -4.30 -14.68
N ALA A 154 -14.08 -5.63 -14.81
CA ALA A 154 -15.22 -6.46 -14.42
C ALA A 154 -15.49 -6.34 -12.91
N TRP A 155 -14.45 -6.41 -12.09
CA TRP A 155 -14.55 -6.25 -10.65
C TRP A 155 -14.95 -4.82 -10.24
N ALA A 156 -14.39 -3.79 -10.88
CA ALA A 156 -14.79 -2.40 -10.64
C ALA A 156 -16.26 -2.13 -10.99
N THR A 157 -16.78 -2.83 -12.01
CA THR A 157 -18.20 -2.74 -12.39
C THR A 157 -19.10 -3.45 -11.39
N GLN A 158 -18.65 -4.58 -10.84
CA GLN A 158 -19.40 -5.35 -9.85
C GLN A 158 -19.41 -4.70 -8.47
N TYR A 159 -18.32 -4.03 -8.09
CA TYR A 159 -18.11 -3.40 -6.79
C TYR A 159 -17.75 -1.91 -6.95
N PRO A 160 -18.69 -1.06 -7.42
CA PRO A 160 -18.42 0.33 -7.81
C PRO A 160 -18.03 1.22 -6.62
N ASP A 161 -18.46 0.87 -5.41
CA ASP A 161 -18.13 1.54 -4.16
C ASP A 161 -16.67 1.33 -3.73
N LEU A 162 -16.06 0.22 -4.13
CA LEU A 162 -14.65 -0.08 -3.87
C LEU A 162 -13.72 0.30 -5.02
N ALA A 163 -14.27 0.56 -6.20
CA ALA A 163 -13.50 0.71 -7.43
C ALA A 163 -12.47 1.85 -7.39
N ALA A 164 -12.84 2.98 -6.79
CA ALA A 164 -11.97 4.16 -6.70
C ALA A 164 -10.74 3.90 -5.82
N GLU A 165 -10.85 3.04 -4.82
CA GLU A 165 -9.76 2.75 -3.89
C GLU A 165 -8.92 1.55 -4.35
N LEU A 166 -9.58 0.46 -4.76
CA LEU A 166 -8.90 -0.80 -5.08
C LEU A 166 -8.39 -0.89 -6.52
N PHE A 167 -9.01 -0.15 -7.45
CA PHE A 167 -8.70 -0.22 -8.88
C PHE A 167 -8.29 1.13 -9.45
N ASN A 168 -7.73 2.03 -8.63
CA ASN A 168 -7.06 3.23 -9.14
C ASN A 168 -5.77 2.87 -9.91
N PRO A 169 -5.25 3.80 -10.75
CA PRO A 169 -4.06 3.57 -11.57
C PRO A 169 -2.85 3.00 -10.81
N ASP A 170 -2.60 3.52 -9.61
CA ASP A 170 -1.46 3.14 -8.79
C ASP A 170 -1.64 1.72 -8.21
N ALA A 171 -2.85 1.38 -7.76
CA ALA A 171 -3.20 0.04 -7.28
C ALA A 171 -3.12 -1.01 -8.40
N ARG A 172 -3.60 -0.68 -9.60
CA ARG A 172 -3.51 -1.58 -10.77
C ARG A 172 -2.06 -1.84 -11.16
N LEU A 173 -1.21 -0.81 -11.14
CA LEU A 173 0.23 -0.97 -11.37
C LEU A 173 0.87 -1.86 -10.30
N LEU A 174 0.58 -1.63 -9.02
CA LEU A 174 1.11 -2.45 -7.93
C LEU A 174 0.73 -3.92 -8.08
N GLN A 175 -0.52 -4.22 -8.44
CA GLN A 175 -1.00 -5.58 -8.69
C GLN A 175 -0.24 -6.23 -9.86
N ALA A 176 -0.06 -5.52 -10.98
CA ALA A 176 0.68 -6.04 -12.12
C ALA A 176 2.15 -6.36 -11.77
N ARG A 177 2.78 -5.49 -10.97
CA ARG A 177 4.16 -5.68 -10.47
C ARG A 177 4.26 -6.87 -9.51
N GLN A 178 3.24 -7.14 -8.71
CA GLN A 178 3.21 -8.32 -7.85
C GLN A 178 3.11 -9.62 -8.66
N LEU A 179 2.33 -9.62 -9.74
CA LEU A 179 2.12 -10.81 -10.57
C LEU A 179 3.35 -11.18 -11.41
N TRP A 180 3.99 -10.20 -12.04
CA TRP A 180 5.02 -10.45 -13.04
C TRP A 180 6.40 -9.83 -12.72
N GLY A 181 6.51 -9.10 -11.61
CA GLY A 181 7.74 -8.46 -11.17
C GLY A 181 8.00 -7.10 -11.85
N ASP A 182 9.21 -6.59 -11.61
CA ASP A 182 9.65 -5.25 -12.06
C ASP A 182 10.44 -5.27 -13.38
N GLU A 183 10.65 -6.44 -14.00
CA GLU A 183 11.42 -6.57 -15.25
C GLU A 183 10.81 -5.74 -16.39
N GLU A 184 9.48 -5.69 -16.44
CA GLU A 184 8.71 -4.98 -17.47
C GLU A 184 8.09 -3.67 -16.96
N LEU A 185 8.66 -3.08 -15.89
CA LEU A 185 8.10 -1.91 -15.20
C LEU A 185 7.79 -0.73 -16.13
N GLU A 186 8.61 -0.51 -17.16
CA GLU A 186 8.38 0.53 -18.17
C GLU A 186 7.05 0.36 -18.91
N THR A 187 6.80 -0.85 -19.40
CA THR A 187 5.55 -1.19 -20.10
C THR A 187 4.37 -1.12 -19.14
N LEU A 188 4.52 -1.66 -17.93
CA LEU A 188 3.48 -1.65 -16.90
C LEU A 188 3.10 -0.22 -16.47
N ALA A 189 4.09 0.62 -16.19
CA ALA A 189 3.87 2.00 -15.74
C ALA A 189 3.18 2.84 -16.82
N ARG A 190 3.59 2.69 -18.09
CA ARG A 190 2.96 3.39 -19.22
C ARG A 190 1.54 2.90 -19.53
N HIS A 191 1.23 1.64 -19.21
CA HIS A 191 -0.11 1.08 -19.42
C HIS A 191 -1.10 1.59 -18.38
N PHE A 192 -0.73 1.61 -17.10
CA PHE A 192 -1.66 1.94 -16.02
C PHE A 192 -1.63 3.41 -15.60
N LEU A 193 -0.48 4.09 -15.66
CA LEU A 193 -0.34 5.45 -15.15
C LEU A 193 -0.46 6.52 -16.25
N PRO A 194 -0.90 7.74 -15.90
CA PRO A 194 -0.71 8.91 -16.74
C PRO A 194 0.76 9.15 -17.06
N ALA A 195 1.07 9.69 -18.25
CA ALA A 195 2.43 9.85 -18.77
C ALA A 195 3.42 10.47 -17.76
N GLU A 196 3.08 11.62 -17.17
CA GLU A 196 3.91 12.31 -16.17
C GLU A 196 4.23 11.42 -14.95
N ARG A 197 3.26 10.65 -14.47
CA ARG A 197 3.44 9.74 -13.32
C ARG A 197 4.23 8.49 -13.71
N ALA A 198 4.04 7.99 -14.92
CA ALA A 198 4.84 6.89 -15.45
C ALA A 198 6.31 7.31 -15.52
N GLU A 199 6.61 8.49 -16.06
CA GLU A 199 7.97 9.02 -16.15
C GLU A 199 8.62 9.24 -14.78
N ALA A 200 7.89 9.82 -13.81
CA ALA A 200 8.37 9.98 -12.45
C ALA A 200 8.69 8.63 -11.79
N SER A 201 7.82 7.63 -11.97
CA SER A 201 8.01 6.28 -11.42
C SER A 201 9.24 5.59 -12.02
N LEU A 202 9.45 5.74 -13.33
CA LEU A 202 10.61 5.20 -14.02
C LEU A 202 11.90 5.92 -13.65
N GLY A 203 11.84 7.24 -13.48
CA GLY A 203 12.96 8.04 -12.96
C GLY A 203 13.40 7.58 -11.57
N PHE A 204 12.44 7.34 -10.67
CA PHE A 204 12.71 6.80 -9.34
C PHE A 204 13.31 5.40 -9.40
N ALA A 205 12.74 4.50 -10.20
CA ALA A 205 13.26 3.14 -10.36
C ALA A 205 14.71 3.13 -10.91
N LYS A 206 15.00 4.00 -11.89
CA LYS A 206 16.33 4.18 -12.45
C LYS A 206 17.32 4.70 -11.41
N ALA A 207 16.95 5.73 -10.64
CA ALA A 207 17.81 6.27 -9.58
C ALA A 207 18.12 5.20 -8.51
N ARG A 208 17.12 4.39 -8.14
CA ARG A 208 17.31 3.27 -7.22
C ARG A 208 18.26 2.21 -7.77
N GLN A 209 18.11 1.85 -9.05
CA GLN A 209 19.01 0.88 -9.68
C GLN A 209 20.45 1.41 -9.71
N GLN A 210 20.65 2.68 -10.06
CA GLN A 210 21.97 3.32 -10.02
C GLN A 210 22.61 3.26 -8.62
N GLN A 211 21.82 3.48 -7.57
CA GLN A 211 22.31 3.35 -6.19
C GLN A 211 22.72 1.91 -5.84
N LEU A 212 21.94 0.91 -6.27
CA LEU A 212 22.26 -0.49 -6.05
C LEU A 212 23.53 -0.90 -6.82
N ASP A 213 23.66 -0.47 -8.07
CA ASP A 213 24.84 -0.72 -8.90
C ASP A 213 26.09 -0.08 -8.29
N GLN A 214 25.99 1.17 -7.83
CA GLN A 214 27.06 1.86 -7.12
C GLN A 214 27.48 1.08 -5.87
N ARG A 215 26.52 0.65 -5.05
CA ARG A 215 26.80 -0.18 -3.86
C ARG A 215 27.45 -1.50 -4.25
N GLY A 216 27.02 -2.14 -5.34
CA GLY A 216 27.61 -3.37 -5.87
C GLY A 216 29.08 -3.17 -6.26
N ARG A 217 29.37 -2.12 -7.05
CA ARG A 217 30.75 -1.75 -7.44
C ARG A 217 31.62 -1.46 -6.22
N TYR A 218 31.10 -0.70 -5.27
CA TYR A 218 31.81 -0.40 -4.02
C TYR A 218 32.19 -1.68 -3.26
N GLN A 219 31.23 -2.60 -3.08
CA GLN A 219 31.47 -3.85 -2.37
C GLN A 219 32.48 -4.75 -3.08
N GLN A 220 32.42 -4.82 -4.41
CA GLN A 220 33.37 -5.60 -5.19
C GLN A 220 34.79 -5.05 -5.07
N GLN A 221 34.97 -3.74 -5.29
CA GLN A 221 36.29 -3.10 -5.19
C GLN A 221 36.84 -3.16 -3.77
N LEU A 222 35.98 -3.03 -2.75
CA LEU A 222 36.39 -3.17 -1.36
C LEU A 222 36.91 -4.59 -1.09
N ALA A 223 36.22 -5.63 -1.56
CA ALA A 223 36.65 -7.01 -1.38
C ALA A 223 37.99 -7.30 -2.08
N GLU A 224 38.17 -6.79 -3.30
CA GLU A 224 39.43 -6.89 -4.05
C GLU A 224 40.58 -6.19 -3.31
N LEU A 225 40.33 -4.98 -2.78
CA LEU A 225 41.30 -4.22 -2.01
C LEU A 225 41.69 -4.91 -0.71
N GLU A 226 40.72 -5.48 0.02
CA GLU A 226 40.99 -6.24 1.23
C GLU A 226 41.82 -7.49 0.95
N GLN A 227 41.58 -8.18 -0.17
CA GLN A 227 42.38 -9.32 -0.58
C GLN A 227 43.82 -8.92 -0.92
N GLN A 228 44.01 -7.80 -1.63
CA GLN A 228 45.33 -7.25 -1.91
C GLN A 228 46.06 -6.83 -0.63
N LEU A 229 45.34 -6.24 0.32
CA LEU A 229 45.86 -5.88 1.63
C LEU A 229 46.37 -7.12 2.36
N VAL A 230 45.56 -8.17 2.51
CA VAL A 230 46.00 -9.42 3.16
C VAL A 230 47.25 -10.01 2.47
N ALA A 231 47.33 -9.97 1.14
CA ALA A 231 48.51 -10.42 0.41
C ALA A 231 49.76 -9.54 0.64
N SER A 232 49.56 -8.25 0.94
CA SER A 232 50.63 -7.26 1.19
C SER A 232 51.13 -7.21 2.63
N GLN A 233 50.50 -7.93 3.56
CA GLN A 233 50.83 -7.88 5.00
C GLN A 233 52.31 -8.19 5.29
N GLY A 234 52.91 -9.15 4.59
CA GLY A 234 54.32 -9.52 4.73
C GLY A 234 54.75 -9.76 6.19
N ASP A 235 55.93 -9.25 6.56
CA ASP A 235 56.49 -9.29 7.92
C ASP A 235 56.13 -8.04 8.77
N MET A 236 55.09 -7.29 8.40
CA MET A 236 54.71 -6.08 9.15
C MET A 236 54.22 -6.41 10.57
N ASP A 237 54.68 -5.63 11.55
CA ASP A 237 54.12 -5.66 12.91
C ASP A 237 52.61 -5.38 12.89
N SER A 238 51.85 -6.06 13.76
CA SER A 238 50.38 -5.98 13.80
C SER A 238 49.83 -4.55 13.90
N VAL A 239 50.47 -3.69 14.70
CA VAL A 239 50.07 -2.28 14.87
C VAL A 239 50.29 -1.47 13.60
N ARG A 240 51.43 -1.67 12.93
CA ARG A 240 51.75 -0.98 11.66
C ARG A 240 50.87 -1.48 10.53
N TRP A 241 50.59 -2.78 10.51
CA TRP A 241 49.66 -3.39 9.57
C TRP A 241 48.26 -2.81 9.68
N GLN A 242 47.75 -2.68 10.90
CA GLN A 242 46.41 -2.15 11.15
C GLN A 242 46.29 -0.67 10.76
N GLN A 243 47.31 0.14 11.05
CA GLN A 243 47.36 1.54 10.61
C GLN A 243 47.38 1.67 9.07
N HIS A 244 48.20 0.86 8.40
CA HIS A 244 48.28 0.87 6.94
C HIS A 244 46.95 0.45 6.29
N ARG A 245 46.31 -0.61 6.80
CA ARG A 245 44.98 -1.04 6.32
C ARG A 245 43.95 0.06 6.47
N GLU A 246 43.87 0.73 7.61
CA GLU A 246 42.91 1.81 7.84
C GLU A 246 43.16 3.01 6.92
N GLU A 247 44.42 3.37 6.69
CA GLU A 247 44.80 4.46 5.80
C GLU A 247 44.38 4.16 4.35
N VAL A 248 44.71 2.97 3.84
CA VAL A 248 44.36 2.53 2.47
C VAL A 248 42.85 2.44 2.30
N LEU A 249 42.12 1.82 3.24
CA LEU A 249 40.65 1.74 3.19
C LEU A 249 39.98 3.11 3.34
N GLY A 250 40.59 4.03 4.09
CA GLY A 250 40.11 5.39 4.27
C GLY A 250 40.29 6.23 3.00
N GLN A 251 41.44 6.09 2.32
CA GLN A 251 41.70 6.73 1.04
C GLN A 251 40.77 6.20 -0.05
N PHE A 252 40.64 4.88 -0.19
CA PHE A 252 39.73 4.26 -1.15
C PHE A 252 38.29 4.79 -1.03
N ARG A 253 37.74 4.88 0.19
CA ARG A 253 36.40 5.40 0.43
C ARG A 253 36.24 6.84 -0.06
N ARG A 254 37.20 7.71 0.23
CA ARG A 254 37.16 9.11 -0.22
C ARG A 254 37.22 9.21 -1.74
N ASP A 255 38.12 8.46 -2.36
CA ASP A 255 38.34 8.50 -3.80
C ASP A 255 37.14 7.93 -4.56
N PHE A 256 36.56 6.82 -4.09
CA PHE A 256 35.37 6.21 -4.69
C PHE A 256 34.17 7.19 -4.71
N PHE A 257 33.82 7.77 -3.57
CA PHE A 257 32.67 8.68 -3.49
C PHE A 257 32.93 10.05 -4.13
N ALA A 258 34.19 10.49 -4.24
CA ALA A 258 34.54 11.69 -4.99
C ALA A 258 34.34 11.50 -6.49
N GLN A 259 34.75 10.34 -7.04
CA GLN A 259 34.58 10.01 -8.45
C GLN A 259 33.10 9.86 -8.85
N GLU A 260 32.29 9.26 -7.99
CA GLU A 260 30.86 9.09 -8.21
C GLU A 260 30.07 10.41 -8.17
N GLN A 261 30.55 11.45 -7.45
CA GLN A 261 29.95 12.79 -7.45
C GLN A 261 30.24 13.59 -8.73
N THR A 262 31.31 13.24 -9.45
CA THR A 262 31.72 13.87 -10.71
C THR A 262 31.21 13.14 -11.96
N SER A 263 30.66 11.93 -11.83
CA SER A 263 30.03 11.22 -12.94
C SER A 263 28.60 11.73 -13.13
N PRO A 264 28.25 12.29 -14.31
CA PRO A 264 26.92 12.83 -14.60
C PRO A 264 25.81 11.77 -14.73
#